data_AF-A0A3M1F891-F1
#
_entry.id   AF-A0A3M1F891-F1
#
_cell.length_a   1.000
_cell.length_b   1.000
_cell.length_c   1.000
_cell.angle_alpha   90.00
_cell.angle_beta   90.00
_cell.angle_gamma   90.00
#
_symmetry.space_group_name_H-M   'P 1'
#
loop_
_entity.id
_entity.type
_entity.pdbx_description
1 polymer ?
#
loop_
_entity_poly.entity_id
_entity_poly.type
_entity_poly.pdbx_seq_one_letter_code
_entity_poly.pdbx_strand_id
1 'polypeptide(L)'
;MDQLQQLFPQVGPAPFPGAYLAHDLRHASRHPGRPFVYANFVVSLDGRIAVPAADGQGLIVPKQIANERDWRLYQELAAQADLIISSGRYLRDWAAGRAQEIL
;
A
#
# COMPACT_ATOMS: atom_id res chain seq x y z
N MET A 1 4.52 4.38 -22.62
CA MET A 1 3.92 3.33 -21.76
C MET A 1 4.27 3.67 -20.33
N ASP A 2 3.30 3.67 -19.42
CA ASP A 2 3.59 3.97 -18.01
C ASP A 2 4.28 2.78 -17.35
N GLN A 3 5.43 3.02 -16.69
CA GLN A 3 6.30 1.98 -16.16
C GLN A 3 6.70 2.28 -14.73
N LEU A 4 6.99 1.22 -13.97
CA LEU A 4 7.60 1.25 -12.65
C LEU A 4 9.06 0.83 -12.75
N GLN A 5 9.90 1.38 -11.88
CA GLN A 5 11.21 0.82 -11.60
C GLN A 5 11.08 -0.23 -10.50
N GLN A 6 11.11 -1.50 -10.86
CA GLN A 6 11.19 -2.58 -9.88
C GLN A 6 12.61 -2.61 -9.30
N LEU A 7 12.70 -2.68 -7.98
CA LEU A 7 13.96 -2.81 -7.24
C LEU A 7 14.19 -4.22 -6.69
N PHE A 8 13.12 -5.00 -6.56
CA PHE A 8 13.12 -6.37 -6.04
C PHE A 8 11.89 -7.13 -6.61
N PRO A 9 11.95 -8.46 -6.82
CA PRO A 9 13.15 -9.31 -6.70
C PRO A 9 14.13 -9.13 -7.85
N GLN A 10 13.65 -8.73 -9.03
CA GLN A 10 14.49 -8.47 -10.20
C GLN A 10 14.47 -6.98 -10.51
N VAL A 11 15.65 -6.37 -10.58
CA VAL A 11 15.77 -4.94 -10.90
C VAL A 11 15.47 -4.72 -12.39
N GLY A 12 14.56 -3.80 -12.70
CA GLY A 12 14.24 -3.45 -14.07
C GLY A 12 12.91 -2.71 -14.23
N PRO A 13 12.60 -2.26 -15.46
CA PRO A 13 11.30 -1.69 -15.76
C PRO A 13 10.21 -2.77 -15.68
N ALA A 14 9.09 -2.43 -15.05
CA ALA A 14 7.88 -3.24 -15.01
C ALA A 14 6.68 -2.42 -15.55
N PRO A 15 5.65 -3.06 -16.12
CA PRO A 15 4.40 -2.38 -16.44
C PRO A 15 3.82 -1.75 -15.18
N PHE A 16 3.35 -0.49 -15.25
CA PHE A 16 2.65 0.11 -14.11
C PHE A 16 1.25 -0.48 -13.92
N PRO A 17 0.36 -0.51 -14.94
CA PRO A 17 -0.94 -1.16 -14.80
C PRO A 17 -0.78 -2.68 -14.71
N GLY A 18 -1.47 -3.29 -13.75
CA GLY A 18 -1.46 -4.72 -13.53
C GLY A 18 -0.20 -5.25 -12.85
N ALA A 19 0.70 -4.37 -12.40
CA ALA A 19 1.94 -4.76 -11.73
C ALA A 19 1.67 -5.71 -10.55
N TYR A 20 0.66 -5.39 -9.73
CA TYR A 20 0.30 -6.19 -8.58
C TYR A 20 -0.83 -7.18 -8.86
N LEU A 21 -1.68 -6.93 -9.87
CA LEU A 21 -2.63 -7.96 -10.35
C LEU A 21 -1.91 -9.20 -10.87
N ALA A 22 -0.75 -9.04 -11.51
CA ALA A 22 0.04 -10.13 -12.05
C ALA A 22 0.58 -11.10 -10.98
N HIS A 23 0.54 -10.73 -9.69
CA HIS A 23 0.94 -11.62 -8.61
C HIS A 23 -0.04 -12.78 -8.37
N ASP A 24 -1.29 -12.69 -8.86
CA ASP A 24 -2.34 -13.72 -8.70
C ASP A 24 -2.43 -14.26 -7.27
N LEU A 25 -2.66 -13.35 -6.31
CA LEU A 25 -2.64 -13.67 -4.88
C LEU A 25 -3.73 -14.69 -4.50
N ARG A 26 -4.83 -14.73 -5.28
CA ARG A 26 -5.91 -15.71 -5.12
C ARG A 26 -5.47 -17.13 -5.47
N HIS A 27 -4.53 -17.28 -6.40
CA HIS A 27 -3.89 -18.57 -6.63
C HIS A 27 -2.93 -18.91 -5.50
N ALA A 28 -2.13 -17.95 -5.04
CA ALA A 28 -1.21 -18.16 -3.91
C ALA A 28 -1.93 -18.60 -2.61
N SER A 29 -3.19 -18.20 -2.42
CA SER A 29 -4.02 -18.59 -1.26
C SER A 29 -4.71 -19.96 -1.38
N ARG A 30 -4.54 -20.72 -2.48
CA ARG A 30 -5.24 -22.01 -2.69
C ARG A 30 -4.80 -23.14 -1.76
N HIS A 31 -3.75 -22.96 -0.96
CA HIS A 31 -3.30 -23.98 -0.03
C HIS A 31 -4.34 -24.20 1.10
N PRO A 32 -4.96 -25.40 1.19
CA PRO A 32 -5.99 -25.66 2.18
C PRO A 32 -5.47 -25.46 3.61
N GLY A 33 -6.26 -24.74 4.42
CA GLY A 33 -5.99 -24.55 5.85
C GLY A 33 -4.92 -23.50 6.20
N ARG A 34 -4.42 -22.72 5.23
CA ARG A 34 -3.44 -21.65 5.51
C ARG A 34 -3.77 -20.37 4.75
N PRO A 35 -4.04 -19.24 5.45
CA PRO A 35 -4.22 -17.97 4.76
C PRO A 35 -2.90 -17.49 4.16
N PHE A 36 -2.98 -16.86 2.98
CA PHE A 36 -1.88 -16.08 2.44
C PHE A 36 -1.95 -14.67 3.02
N VAL A 37 -0.94 -14.26 3.79
CA VAL A 37 -0.91 -12.98 4.50
C VAL A 37 0.28 -12.16 3.99
N TYR A 38 0.01 -10.91 3.61
CA TYR A 38 1.02 -9.94 3.20
C TYR A 38 0.78 -8.60 3.87
N ALA A 39 1.83 -7.77 3.94
CA ALA A 39 1.73 -6.37 4.31
C ALA A 39 2.14 -5.52 3.10
N ASN A 40 1.42 -4.43 2.88
CA ASN A 40 1.72 -3.44 1.86
C ASN A 40 1.70 -2.06 2.51
N PHE A 41 2.74 -1.27 2.24
CA PHE A 41 2.89 0.09 2.73
C PHE A 41 3.91 0.83 1.85
N VAL A 42 3.78 2.16 1.81
CA VAL A 42 4.77 3.06 1.22
C VAL A 42 5.62 3.71 2.28
N VAL A 43 6.86 4.01 1.89
CA VAL A 43 7.89 4.46 2.80
C VAL A 43 8.84 5.39 2.05
N SER A 44 9.26 6.47 2.70
CA SER A 44 10.33 7.35 2.20
C SER A 44 11.66 6.60 2.13
N LEU A 45 12.63 7.14 1.38
CA LEU A 45 13.96 6.50 1.25
C LEU A 45 14.68 6.27 2.59
N ASP A 46 14.36 7.07 3.61
CA ASP A 46 14.89 6.95 4.97
C ASP A 46 13.99 6.14 5.92
N GLY A 47 13.00 5.41 5.40
CA GLY A 47 12.27 4.41 6.19
C GLY A 47 10.99 4.89 6.88
N ARG A 48 10.52 6.13 6.62
CA ARG A 48 9.35 6.69 7.31
C ARG A 48 8.05 6.48 6.52
N ILE A 49 7.02 6.03 7.24
CA ILE A 49 5.64 5.92 6.73
C ILE A 49 4.78 7.13 7.11
N ALA A 50 5.25 7.92 8.08
CA ALA A 50 4.58 9.13 8.57
C ALA A 50 5.61 10.10 9.17
N VAL A 51 5.28 11.40 9.16
CA VAL A 51 6.10 12.49 9.71
C VAL A 51 5.27 13.35 10.66
N PRO A 52 5.88 14.08 11.60
CA PRO A 52 5.15 15.04 12.43
C PRO A 52 4.37 16.05 11.58
N ALA A 53 3.14 16.34 11.98
CA ALA A 53 2.34 17.39 11.37
C ALA A 53 2.95 18.78 11.64
N ALA A 54 2.74 19.73 10.74
CA ALA A 54 3.31 21.08 10.86
C ALA A 54 2.77 21.86 12.07
N ASP A 55 1.56 21.54 12.52
CA ASP A 55 0.92 22.07 13.73
C ASP A 55 1.39 21.36 15.02
N GLY A 56 2.30 20.38 14.90
CA GLY A 56 2.79 19.56 16.01
C GLY A 56 1.80 18.51 16.51
N GLN A 57 0.63 18.37 15.89
CA GLN A 57 -0.41 17.45 16.36
C GLN A 57 -0.39 16.13 15.60
N GLY A 58 0.28 15.14 16.18
CA GLY A 58 0.27 13.77 15.68
C GLY A 58 1.17 13.57 14.47
N LEU A 59 0.80 12.61 13.62
CA LEU A 59 1.56 12.19 12.45
C LEU A 59 0.69 12.31 11.20
N ILE A 60 1.31 12.68 10.08
CA ILE A 60 0.70 12.73 8.76
C ILE A 60 1.51 11.89 7.77
N VAL A 61 0.84 11.38 6.74
CA VAL A 61 1.51 10.73 5.61
C VAL A 61 2.10 11.79 4.70
N PRO A 62 3.41 11.76 4.38
CA PRO A 62 4.01 12.69 3.43
C PRO A 62 3.36 12.57 2.04
N LYS A 63 2.98 13.70 1.45
CA LYS A 63 2.37 13.74 0.10
C LYS A 63 3.28 13.15 -0.99
N GLN A 64 4.59 13.14 -0.76
CA GLN A 64 5.58 12.58 -1.67
C GLN A 64 5.44 11.06 -1.82
N ILE A 65 4.97 10.37 -0.78
CA ILE A 65 4.76 8.91 -0.79
C ILE A 65 3.28 8.54 -0.97
N ALA A 66 2.34 9.42 -0.62
CA ALA A 66 0.91 9.26 -0.85
C ALA A 66 0.46 9.92 -2.17
N ASN A 67 0.69 9.24 -3.30
CA ASN A 67 0.32 9.72 -4.63
C ASN A 67 -0.69 8.78 -5.33
N GLU A 68 -1.32 9.27 -6.41
CA GLU A 68 -2.35 8.52 -7.15
C GLU A 68 -1.84 7.20 -7.74
N ARG A 69 -0.54 7.12 -8.06
CA ARG A 69 0.06 5.89 -8.62
C ARG A 69 0.15 4.80 -7.56
N ASP A 70 0.55 5.17 -6.35
CA ASP A 70 0.52 4.26 -5.20
C ASP A 70 -0.91 3.80 -4.90
N TRP A 71 -1.86 4.74 -4.86
CA TRP A 71 -3.27 4.41 -4.65
C TRP A 71 -3.81 3.40 -5.66
N ARG A 72 -3.42 3.52 -6.93
CA ARG A 72 -3.79 2.57 -7.97
C ARG A 72 -3.21 1.18 -7.71
N LEU A 73 -1.94 1.09 -7.33
CA LEU A 73 -1.28 -0.18 -7.02
C LEU A 73 -1.89 -0.85 -5.79
N TYR A 74 -2.18 -0.08 -4.74
CA TYR A 74 -2.90 -0.56 -3.57
C TYR A 74 -4.24 -1.20 -3.95
N GLN A 75 -5.03 -0.57 -4.82
CA GLN A 75 -6.31 -1.12 -5.28
C GLN A 75 -6.16 -2.45 -6.03
N GLU A 76 -5.07 -2.66 -6.77
CA GLU A 76 -4.78 -3.94 -7.43
C GLU A 76 -4.55 -5.08 -6.43
N LEU A 77 -3.95 -4.78 -5.28
CA LEU A 77 -3.80 -5.74 -4.18
C LEU A 77 -5.14 -5.93 -3.45
N ALA A 78 -5.82 -4.84 -3.10
CA ALA A 78 -7.10 -4.87 -2.40
C ALA A 78 -8.16 -5.66 -3.17
N ALA A 79 -8.21 -5.53 -4.50
CA ALA A 79 -9.13 -6.28 -5.35
C ALA A 79 -8.90 -7.81 -5.30
N GLN A 80 -7.70 -8.26 -4.96
CA GLN A 80 -7.35 -9.66 -4.84
C GLN A 80 -7.50 -10.21 -3.41
N ALA A 81 -7.60 -9.34 -2.41
CA ALA A 81 -7.68 -9.72 -1.00
C ALA A 81 -9.11 -10.09 -0.60
N ASP A 82 -9.25 -11.19 0.15
CA ASP A 82 -10.52 -11.57 0.77
C ASP A 82 -10.82 -10.72 2.03
N LEU A 83 -9.77 -10.20 2.69
CA LEU A 83 -9.87 -9.42 3.91
C LEU A 83 -8.76 -8.37 4.00
N ILE A 84 -9.09 -7.17 4.49
CA ILE A 84 -8.13 -6.10 4.80
C ILE A 84 -8.08 -5.93 6.32
N ILE A 85 -6.87 -5.97 6.89
CA ILE A 85 -6.63 -5.76 8.31
C ILE A 85 -6.01 -4.37 8.49
N SER A 86 -6.63 -3.55 9.34
CA SER A 86 -6.12 -2.24 9.71
C SER A 86 -6.24 -2.01 11.22
N SER A 87 -5.55 -0.99 11.73
CA SER A 87 -5.57 -0.65 13.15
C SER A 87 -6.74 0.28 13.50
N GLY A 88 -7.28 0.18 14.72
CA GLY A 88 -8.27 1.15 15.19
C GLY A 88 -7.73 2.59 15.25
N ARG A 89 -6.40 2.76 15.35
CA ARG A 89 -5.76 4.09 15.25
C ARG A 89 -5.96 4.70 13.87
N TYR A 90 -5.76 3.91 12.81
CA TYR A 90 -5.99 4.36 11.44
C TYR A 90 -7.41 4.92 11.28
N LEU A 91 -8.43 4.20 11.76
CA LEU A 91 -9.83 4.66 11.65
C LEU A 91 -10.07 5.99 12.38
N ARG A 92 -9.44 6.20 13.55
CA ARG A 92 -9.54 7.48 14.28
C ARG A 92 -8.82 8.61 13.57
N ASP A 93 -7.66 8.35 12.98
CA ASP A 93 -6.92 9.36 12.24
C ASP A 93 -7.62 9.69 10.90
N TRP A 94 -8.25 8.71 10.25
CA TRP A 94 -9.10 8.94 9.07
C TRP A 94 -10.33 9.78 9.41
N ALA A 95 -11.05 9.45 10.48
CA ALA A 95 -12.19 10.24 10.96
C ALA A 95 -11.82 11.70 11.30
N ALA A 96 -10.54 11.96 11.58
CA ALA A 96 -10.01 13.29 11.85
C ALA A 96 -9.31 13.94 10.64
N GLY A 97 -9.37 13.35 9.45
CA GLY A 97 -8.76 13.87 8.22
C GLY A 97 -7.23 13.81 8.19
N ARG A 98 -6.60 12.99 9.04
CA ARG A 98 -5.14 12.84 9.17
C ARG A 98 -4.58 11.57 8.54
N ALA A 99 -5.42 10.66 8.08
CA ALA A 99 -5.01 9.44 7.39
C ALA A 99 -5.50 9.42 5.93
N GLN A 100 -4.78 8.69 5.09
CA GLN A 100 -5.15 8.44 3.69
C GLN A 100 -6.34 7.48 3.62
N GLU A 101 -7.18 7.61 2.60
CA GLU A 101 -8.25 6.67 2.30
C GLU A 101 -7.66 5.29 1.93
N ILE A 102 -8.19 4.22 2.54
CA ILE A 102 -7.83 2.83 2.21
C ILE A 102 -9.05 1.98 1.79
N LEU A 103 -10.23 2.59 1.71
CA LEU A 103 -11.50 1.93 1.40
C LEU A 103 -12.27 2.71 0.34
#